data_AF-A0A4Y5ST06-F1
#
_entry.id   AF-A0A4Y5ST06-F1
#
_cell.length_a   1.000
_cell.length_b   1.000
_cell.length_c   1.000
_cell.angle_alpha   90.00
_cell.angle_beta   90.00
_cell.angle_gamma   90.00
#
_symmetry.space_group_name_H-M   'P 1'
#
loop_
_entity.id
_entity.type
_entity.pdbx_description
1 polymer ?
#
loop_
_entity_poly.entity_id
_entity_poly.type
_entity_poly.pdbx_seq_one_letter_code
_entity_poly.pdbx_strand_id
1 'polypeptide(L)'
;MTKTTGWSPCGQRFVDHAPFGHWRSQTFIAALRHDRLDAPWVSDGAMNAEMFELYIKTQLVPTLRAGDVVILDNLSSHKSPACCGCTA
;
A
#
# COMPACT_ATOMS: atom_id res chain seq x y z
N MET A 1 13.39 -10.22 0.92
CA MET A 1 13.80 -10.87 -0.34
C MET A 1 15.31 -10.98 -0.30
N THR A 2 15.86 -12.19 -0.35
CA THR A 2 17.31 -12.43 -0.32
C THR A 2 17.72 -13.04 -1.65
N LYS A 3 18.80 -12.56 -2.26
CA LYS A 3 19.33 -13.16 -3.49
C LYS A 3 19.71 -14.62 -3.22
N THR A 4 19.23 -15.52 -4.08
CA THR A 4 19.51 -16.96 -4.00
C THR A 4 20.69 -17.40 -4.86
N THR A 5 21.21 -16.51 -5.71
CA THR A 5 22.31 -16.79 -6.64
C THR A 5 23.25 -15.59 -6.79
N GLY A 6 24.51 -15.86 -7.14
CA GLY A 6 25.56 -14.86 -7.35
C GLY A 6 26.79 -15.46 -8.03
N TRP A 7 27.76 -14.61 -8.38
CA TRP A 7 28.97 -15.00 -9.13
C TRP A 7 30.24 -14.55 -8.39
N SER A 8 31.23 -15.43 -8.28
CA SER A 8 32.59 -15.13 -7.79
C SER A 8 33.65 -15.84 -8.64
N PRO A 9 34.91 -15.36 -8.63
CA PRO A 9 36.02 -16.07 -9.26
C PRO A 9 36.15 -17.51 -8.74
N CYS A 10 36.62 -18.42 -9.59
CA CYS A 10 36.86 -19.81 -9.22
C CYS A 10 37.77 -19.91 -7.99
N GLY A 11 37.33 -20.68 -6.99
CA GLY A 11 38.04 -20.85 -5.72
C GLY A 11 37.77 -19.75 -4.68
N GLN A 12 36.97 -18.73 -4.99
CA GLN A 12 36.62 -17.68 -4.03
C GLN A 12 35.17 -17.79 -3.55
N ARG A 13 34.95 -17.54 -2.25
CA ARG A 13 33.62 -17.49 -1.66
C ARG A 13 32.87 -16.24 -2.14
N PHE A 14 31.68 -16.43 -2.70
CA PHE A 14 30.75 -15.32 -2.94
C PHE A 14 30.24 -14.79 -1.60
N VAL A 15 30.55 -13.53 -1.29
CA VAL A 15 30.08 -12.83 -0.08
C VAL A 15 29.07 -11.79 -0.54
N ASP A 16 27.86 -11.86 0.00
CA ASP A 16 26.79 -10.90 -0.26
C ASP A 16 26.20 -10.40 1.06
N HIS A 17 25.60 -9.22 1.02
CA HIS A 17 24.89 -8.64 2.13
C HIS A 17 23.40 -8.91 1.96
N ALA A 18 22.86 -9.80 2.79
CA ALA A 18 21.42 -9.90 2.91
C ALA A 18 20.91 -8.71 3.73
N PRO A 19 19.88 -7.98 3.28
CA PRO A 19 19.36 -6.84 4.01
C PRO A 19 18.62 -7.34 5.26
N PHE A 20 19.37 -7.63 6.33
CA PHE A 20 18.86 -7.94 7.65
C PHE A 20 19.00 -6.70 8.52
N GLY A 21 17.88 -6.16 8.98
CA GLY A 21 17.79 -4.95 9.81
C GLY A 21 16.34 -4.66 10.20
N HIS A 22 16.12 -3.63 11.02
CA HIS A 22 14.78 -3.11 11.32
C HIS A 22 14.22 -2.43 10.06
N TRP A 23 13.47 -3.18 9.27
CA TRP A 23 12.74 -2.62 8.16
C TRP A 23 11.70 -1.64 8.70
N ARG A 24 11.83 -0.36 8.32
CA ARG A 24 10.70 0.56 8.42
C ARG A 24 9.70 0.16 7.36
N SER A 25 8.68 -0.57 7.77
CA SER A 25 7.54 -0.87 6.92
C SER A 25 6.84 0.44 6.56
N GLN A 26 6.61 0.65 5.27
CA GLN A 26 5.76 1.72 4.76
C GLN A 26 4.61 1.07 4.00
N THR A 27 3.40 1.58 4.17
CA THR A 27 2.24 1.18 3.38
C THR A 27 2.02 2.21 2.28
N PHE A 28 1.96 1.74 1.04
CA PHE A 28 1.49 2.54 -0.10
C PHE A 28 0.05 2.12 -0.43
N ILE A 29 -0.84 3.10 -0.56
CA ILE A 29 -2.23 2.90 -0.97
C ILE A 29 -2.57 3.91 -2.06
N ALA A 30 -3.36 3.47 -3.04
CA ALA A 30 -3.86 4.30 -4.12
C ALA A 30 -5.13 3.66 -4.70
N ALA A 31 -5.98 4.47 -5.33
CA ALA A 31 -7.05 3.97 -6.18
C ALA A 31 -6.52 3.72 -7.59
N LEU A 32 -6.97 2.63 -8.21
CA LEU A 32 -6.65 2.32 -9.61
C LEU A 32 -7.91 2.48 -10.45
N ARG A 33 -7.85 3.37 -11.45
CA ARG A 33 -8.86 3.52 -12.49
C ARG A 33 -8.33 2.97 -13.82
N HIS A 34 -9.21 2.78 -14.79
CA HIS A 34 -8.85 2.28 -16.11
C HIS A 34 -7.83 3.16 -16.86
N ASP A 35 -7.76 4.45 -16.53
CA ASP A 35 -6.96 5.47 -17.20
C ASP A 35 -5.80 6.01 -16.37
N ARG A 36 -5.81 5.82 -15.04
CA ARG A 36 -4.81 6.40 -14.13
C ARG A 36 -4.74 5.73 -12.76
N LEU A 37 -3.63 5.96 -12.08
CA LEU A 37 -3.52 5.83 -10.63
C LEU A 37 -4.03 7.12 -9.99
N ASP A 38 -4.87 7.02 -8.97
CA ASP A 38 -5.54 8.14 -8.30
C ASP A 38 -5.35 8.06 -6.79
N ALA A 39 -5.49 9.19 -6.09
CA ALA A 39 -5.35 9.28 -4.63
C ALA A 39 -4.14 8.54 -4.01
N PRO A 40 -2.89 8.69 -4.49
CA PRO A 40 -1.75 7.98 -3.92
C PRO A 40 -1.37 8.52 -2.53
N TRP A 41 -1.05 7.62 -1.60
CA TRP A 41 -0.57 7.96 -0.26
C TRP A 41 0.41 6.93 0.29
N VAL A 42 1.40 7.42 1.04
CA VAL A 42 2.39 6.60 1.76
C VAL A 42 2.27 6.89 3.25
N SER A 43 2.12 5.85 4.05
CA SER A 43 2.12 5.94 5.52
C SER A 43 3.17 5.03 6.14
N ASP A 44 3.65 5.39 7.32
CA ASP A 44 4.54 4.54 8.10
C ASP A 44 3.75 3.41 8.80
N GLY A 45 4.32 2.21 8.80
CA GLY A 45 3.75 1.04 9.46
C GLY A 45 2.65 0.33 8.64
N ALA A 46 1.95 -0.58 9.31
CA ALA A 46 0.87 -1.36 8.71
C ALA A 46 -0.44 -0.58 8.72
N MET A 47 -1.24 -0.72 7.67
CA MET A 47 -2.59 -0.12 7.58
C MET A 47 -3.49 -0.59 8.73
N ASN A 48 -4.23 0.33 9.33
CA ASN A 48 -5.30 0.05 10.30
C ASN A 48 -6.58 0.81 9.89
N ALA A 49 -7.67 0.60 10.62
CA ALA A 49 -8.97 1.19 10.28
C ALA A 49 -8.96 2.74 10.34
N GLU A 50 -8.25 3.33 11.31
CA GLU A 50 -8.16 4.79 11.48
C GLU A 50 -7.39 5.45 10.33
N MET A 51 -6.23 4.89 9.96
CA MET A 51 -5.45 5.35 8.81
C MET A 51 -6.22 5.16 7.51
N PHE A 52 -6.95 4.05 7.36
CA PHE A 52 -7.78 3.82 6.19
C PHE A 52 -8.92 4.85 6.09
N GLU A 53 -9.60 5.14 7.20
CA GLU A 53 -10.63 6.17 7.24
C GLU A 53 -10.07 7.56 6.90
N LEU A 54 -8.88 7.89 7.39
CA LEU A 54 -8.21 9.13 7.03
C LEU A 54 -7.90 9.19 5.53
N TYR A 55 -7.39 8.08 4.96
CA TYR A 55 -7.16 7.95 3.53
C TYR A 55 -8.44 8.17 2.73
N ILE A 56 -9.55 7.54 3.13
CA ILE A 56 -10.85 7.69 2.46
C ILE A 56 -11.27 9.16 2.45
N LYS A 57 -11.27 9.81 3.62
CA LYS A 57 -11.75 11.20 3.75
C LYS A 57 -10.86 12.23 3.06
N THR A 58 -9.54 12.04 3.14
CA THR A 58 -8.58 13.09 2.73
C THR A 58 -7.99 12.89 1.34
N GLN A 59 -7.90 11.64 0.88
CA GLN A 59 -7.27 11.32 -0.40
C GLN A 59 -8.30 10.79 -1.40
N LEU A 60 -9.09 9.77 -1.03
CA LEU A 60 -9.96 9.10 -2.00
C LEU A 60 -11.21 9.92 -2.36
N VAL A 61 -12.05 10.28 -1.38
CA VAL A 61 -13.34 10.96 -1.61
C VAL A 61 -13.22 12.22 -2.48
N PRO A 62 -12.21 13.09 -2.31
CA PRO A 62 -12.03 14.27 -3.18
C PRO A 62 -11.83 13.96 -4.67
N THR A 63 -11.44 12.72 -5.01
CA THR A 63 -11.20 12.27 -6.39
C THR A 63 -12.40 11.55 -7.01
N LEU A 64 -13.43 11.26 -6.20
CA LEU A 64 -14.63 10.55 -6.65
C LEU A 64 -15.66 11.52 -7.22
N ARG A 65 -16.48 11.02 -8.12
CA ARG A 65 -17.64 11.68 -8.70
C ARG A 65 -18.88 10.85 -8.42
N ALA A 66 -20.03 11.50 -8.45
CA ALA A 66 -21.30 10.79 -8.38
C ALA A 66 -21.38 9.72 -9.48
N GLY A 67 -21.69 8.48 -9.08
CA GLY A 67 -21.75 7.32 -9.97
C GLY A 67 -20.47 6.48 -10.04
N ASP A 68 -19.35 6.92 -9.44
CA ASP A 68 -18.17 6.08 -9.30
C ASP A 68 -18.45 4.92 -8.32
N VAL A 69 -17.91 3.74 -8.65
CA VAL A 69 -17.98 2.55 -7.80
C VAL A 69 -16.59 2.25 -7.26
N VAL A 70 -16.46 2.22 -5.94
CA VAL A 70 -15.23 1.83 -5.26
C VAL A 70 -15.28 0.35 -4.92
N ILE A 71 -14.27 -0.40 -5.36
CA ILE A 71 -14.11 -1.82 -5.05
C ILE A 71 -12.88 -1.95 -4.14
N LEU A 72 -13.06 -2.65 -3.02
CA LEU A 72 -12.03 -2.89 -2.01
C LEU A 72 -12.00 -4.39 -1.70
N ASP A 73 -10.85 -4.89 -1.25
CA ASP A 73 -10.77 -6.24 -0.69
C ASP A 73 -11.42 -6.31 0.70
N ASN A 74 -11.67 -7.54 1.17
CA ASN A 74 -12.46 -7.83 2.37
C ASN A 74 -11.64 -7.75 3.68
N LEU A 75 -10.73 -6.78 3.79
CA LEU A 75 -9.93 -6.58 5.00
C LEU A 75 -10.79 -5.96 6.11
N SER A 76 -10.52 -6.32 7.37
CA SER A 76 -11.26 -5.75 8.52
C SER A 76 -11.13 -4.23 8.62
N SER A 77 -10.00 -3.67 8.23
CA SER A 77 -9.76 -2.21 8.20
C SER A 77 -10.67 -1.46 7.22
N HIS A 78 -11.26 -2.15 6.23
CA HIS A 78 -12.16 -1.54 5.23
C HIS A 78 -13.62 -1.48 5.67
N LYS A 79 -13.95 -2.06 6.83
CA LYS A 79 -15.34 -2.19 7.31
C LYS A 79 -15.76 -1.07 8.26
N SER A 80 -15.04 0.05 8.28
CA SER A 80 -15.39 1.17 9.15
C SER A 80 -16.70 1.85 8.69
N PRO A 81 -17.53 2.38 9.61
CA PRO A 81 -18.77 3.07 9.26
C PRO A 81 -18.56 4.27 8.32
N ALA A 82 -17.41 4.94 8.42
CA ALA A 82 -17.04 6.04 7.53
C ALA A 82 -16.84 5.61 6.07
N CYS A 83 -16.48 4.35 5.82
CA CYS A 83 -16.39 3.79 4.47
C CYS A 83 -17.77 3.59 3.83
N CYS A 84 -18.80 3.29 4.63
CA CYS A 84 -20.17 3.07 4.16
C CYS A 84 -20.97 4.36 3.92
N GLY A 85 -20.45 5.52 4.36
CA GLY A 85 -21.16 6.81 4.32
C GLY A 85 -20.62 7.82 3.31
N CYS A 86 -19.76 7.42 2.37
CA CYS A 86 -19.18 8.33 1.38
C CYS A 86 -20.22 8.78 0.34
N THR A 87 -20.99 9.81 0.67
CA THR A 87 -21.70 10.64 -0.32
C THR A 87 -20.77 11.77 -0.75
N ALA A 88 -20.49 11.84 -2.06
CA ALA A 88 -19.85 12.99 -2.70
C ALA A 88 -20.77 14.23 -2.63
#